data_AF-A0A2T2V5Y8-F1
#
_entry.id   AF-A0A2T2V5Y8-F1
#
_cell.length_a   1.000
_cell.length_b   1.000
_cell.length_c   1.000
_cell.angle_alpha   90.00
_cell.angle_beta   90.00
_cell.angle_gamma   90.00
#
_symmetry.space_group_name_H-M   'P 1'
#
loop_
_entity.id
_entity.type
_entity.pdbx_description
1 polymer ?
#
loop_
_entity_poly.entity_id
_entity_poly.type
_entity_poly.pdbx_seq_one_letter_code
_entity_poly.pdbx_strand_id
1 'polypeptide(L)'
;VQNDQDVFGGFKHGTMVLSCIAGRYGDTLMGMAPKAEFLLARTERLFGEGIGEEENWVAAMEWADRMGADIINNSLGYTYQRYFPEEMDGKTSLVARSANIAARKGMLVISAAGNEGTNKWKTIGSPADADSVLTVGGISPRRGYHASFSSYGPTADKRLKPNVSAYGHVMAANQRGYTQTQGTSFSSPLVTGFAACLLEQNPDWTNTELKKKIEESASLHPYFDYAHGYGVPSALYFTGHHDTASTFRLKKEDQELKVQIKDAYWEPSDTINPNLFERDGTALFQSNILNPNPIGQKRPLLYYHIQNAAGYLNKYSVIRVTQTNPLSID
;
A
#
# COMPACT_ATOMS: atom_id res chain seq x y z
N VAL A 1 27.90 -10.72 5.86
CA VAL A 1 27.86 -9.95 4.60
C VAL A 1 28.89 -10.53 3.64
N GLN A 2 28.52 -10.87 2.40
CA GLN A 2 29.44 -11.51 1.43
C GLN A 2 30.31 -10.51 0.65
N ASN A 3 29.97 -9.21 0.69
CA ASN A 3 30.77 -8.12 0.10
C ASN A 3 31.17 -8.35 -1.38
N ASP A 4 30.26 -8.92 -2.18
CA ASP A 4 30.45 -9.06 -3.62
C ASP A 4 29.93 -7.83 -4.38
N GLN A 5 30.37 -7.69 -5.64
CA GLN A 5 29.93 -6.64 -6.57
C GLN A 5 28.94 -7.17 -7.62
N ASP A 6 28.63 -8.48 -7.62
CA ASP A 6 27.70 -9.11 -8.54
C ASP A 6 26.27 -9.03 -8.00
N VAL A 7 25.75 -7.81 -8.05
CA VAL A 7 24.38 -7.47 -7.64
C VAL A 7 23.29 -8.19 -8.45
N PHE A 8 23.64 -8.79 -9.60
CA PHE A 8 22.72 -9.46 -10.51
C PHE A 8 22.79 -10.98 -10.48
N GLY A 9 23.88 -11.57 -9.98
CA GLY A 9 24.07 -13.02 -9.84
C GLY A 9 23.18 -13.67 -8.76
N GLY A 10 22.50 -12.85 -7.95
CA GLY A 10 21.64 -13.28 -6.84
C GLY A 10 20.19 -13.68 -7.20
N PHE A 11 19.34 -13.73 -6.17
CA PHE A 11 17.96 -14.23 -6.22
C PHE A 11 17.06 -13.37 -7.13
N LYS A 12 16.28 -14.02 -8.01
CA LYS A 12 15.44 -13.34 -9.03
C LYS A 12 14.48 -12.29 -8.45
N HIS A 13 13.97 -12.51 -7.24
CA HIS A 13 13.01 -11.59 -6.61
C HIS A 13 13.64 -10.24 -6.28
N GLY A 14 14.85 -10.20 -5.71
CA GLY A 14 15.55 -8.95 -5.41
C GLY A 14 15.80 -8.12 -6.66
N THR A 15 16.21 -8.73 -7.77
CA THR A 15 16.34 -8.03 -9.07
C THR A 15 15.01 -7.45 -9.54
N MET A 16 13.92 -8.21 -9.45
CA MET A 16 12.59 -7.74 -9.83
C MET A 16 12.11 -6.58 -8.94
N VAL A 17 12.33 -6.65 -7.63
CA VAL A 17 12.01 -5.58 -6.68
C VAL A 17 12.81 -4.31 -6.99
N LEU A 18 14.13 -4.45 -7.17
CA LEU A 18 14.99 -3.32 -7.52
C LEU A 18 14.54 -2.68 -8.84
N SER A 19 14.07 -3.46 -9.81
CA SER A 19 13.58 -2.91 -11.08
C SER A 19 12.36 -1.99 -10.93
N CYS A 20 11.54 -2.15 -9.89
CA CYS A 20 10.44 -1.23 -9.60
C CYS A 20 10.92 0.11 -9.02
N ILE A 21 12.15 0.18 -8.51
CA ILE A 21 12.79 1.43 -8.05
C ILE A 21 13.68 2.00 -9.15
N ALA A 22 14.51 1.18 -9.78
CA ALA A 22 15.62 1.62 -10.62
C ALA A 22 15.59 1.13 -12.07
N GLY A 23 14.60 0.28 -12.41
CA GLY A 23 14.55 -0.37 -13.71
C GLY A 23 14.39 0.61 -14.87
N ARG A 24 14.85 0.19 -16.05
CA ARG A 24 14.71 0.91 -17.31
C ARG A 24 14.36 -0.08 -18.42
N TYR A 25 13.55 0.36 -19.38
CA TYR A 25 13.25 -0.35 -20.62
C TYR A 25 13.73 0.50 -21.79
N GLY A 26 14.96 0.26 -22.26
CA GLY A 26 15.64 1.21 -23.15
C GLY A 26 15.78 2.58 -22.47
N ASP A 27 15.28 3.62 -23.11
CA ASP A 27 15.25 4.98 -22.55
C ASP A 27 14.08 5.24 -21.60
N THR A 28 13.09 4.33 -21.55
CA THR A 28 11.92 4.47 -20.69
C THR A 28 12.27 4.11 -19.25
N LEU A 29 12.02 5.02 -18.31
CA LEU A 29 12.12 4.72 -16.89
C LEU A 29 10.98 3.77 -16.49
N MET A 30 11.34 2.60 -15.97
CA MET A 30 10.38 1.64 -15.41
C MET A 30 10.28 1.82 -13.88
N GLY A 31 11.41 2.08 -13.25
CA GLY A 31 11.51 2.35 -11.83
C GLY A 31 11.23 3.81 -11.50
N MET A 32 10.76 4.04 -10.28
CA MET A 32 10.34 5.36 -9.81
C MET A 32 11.50 6.32 -9.47
N ALA A 33 12.67 5.79 -9.07
CA ALA A 33 13.87 6.57 -8.68
C ALA A 33 15.18 5.95 -9.24
N PRO A 34 15.37 5.92 -10.57
CA PRO A 34 16.49 5.23 -11.23
C PRO A 34 17.84 5.95 -11.16
N LYS A 35 17.92 7.04 -10.40
CA LYS A 35 19.16 7.79 -10.12
C LYS A 35 19.54 7.75 -8.63
N ALA A 36 18.77 7.06 -7.79
CA ALA A 36 19.13 6.87 -6.39
C ALA A 36 20.37 5.97 -6.26
N GLU A 37 21.02 6.04 -5.11
CA GLU A 37 22.08 5.10 -4.72
C GLU A 37 21.48 3.89 -4.01
N PHE A 38 22.06 2.71 -4.22
CA PHE A 38 21.48 1.45 -3.76
C PHE A 38 22.44 0.63 -2.91
N LEU A 39 21.97 0.24 -1.74
CA LEU A 39 22.56 -0.78 -0.89
C LEU A 39 21.71 -2.05 -0.99
N LEU A 40 22.32 -3.17 -1.41
CA LEU A 40 21.60 -4.42 -1.62
C LEU A 40 21.99 -5.45 -0.56
N ALA A 41 21.08 -5.72 0.37
CA ALA A 41 21.25 -6.72 1.41
C ALA A 41 20.44 -7.98 1.08
N ARG A 42 21.11 -9.14 1.05
CA ARG A 42 20.44 -10.44 0.94
C ARG A 42 20.36 -11.11 2.30
N THR A 43 19.14 -11.28 2.79
CA THR A 43 18.86 -11.77 4.16
C THR A 43 18.30 -13.20 4.19
N GLU A 44 17.78 -13.69 3.07
CA GLU A 44 17.17 -15.01 2.91
C GLU A 44 18.10 -16.04 2.27
N ARG A 45 17.84 -17.34 2.52
CA ARG A 45 18.57 -18.46 1.91
C ARG A 45 17.66 -19.29 0.99
N LEU A 46 18.24 -19.89 -0.04
CA LEU A 46 17.54 -20.62 -1.12
C LEU A 46 16.76 -21.88 -0.67
N PHE A 47 17.10 -22.45 0.49
CA PHE A 47 16.55 -23.73 0.94
C PHE A 47 16.14 -23.65 2.42
N GLY A 48 14.96 -23.09 2.65
CA GLY A 48 14.29 -23.01 3.96
C GLY A 48 14.33 -21.62 4.57
N GLU A 49 13.14 -21.07 4.86
CA GLU A 49 12.97 -19.93 5.75
C GLU A 49 13.42 -20.34 7.15
N GLY A 50 14.69 -20.10 7.46
CA GLY A 50 15.27 -20.39 8.77
C GLY A 50 14.95 -19.26 9.76
N ILE A 51 14.83 -19.61 11.04
CA ILE A 51 14.64 -18.63 12.14
C ILE A 51 15.73 -17.53 12.11
N GLY A 52 16.95 -17.85 11.66
CA GLY A 52 18.05 -16.89 11.51
C GLY A 52 17.88 -15.81 10.43
N GLU A 53 16.80 -15.84 9.62
CA GLU A 53 16.56 -14.78 8.64
C GLU A 53 16.18 -13.45 9.28
N GLU A 54 15.49 -13.47 10.43
CA GLU A 54 15.20 -12.24 11.16
C GLU A 54 16.48 -11.63 11.75
N GLU A 55 17.41 -12.47 12.21
CA GLU A 55 18.73 -12.01 12.64
C GLU A 55 19.54 -11.42 11.47
N ASN A 56 19.52 -12.07 10.30
CA ASN A 56 20.12 -11.53 9.08
C ASN A 56 19.48 -10.19 8.68
N TRP A 57 18.17 -10.06 8.84
CA TRP A 57 17.44 -8.84 8.55
C TRP A 57 17.85 -7.69 9.49
N VAL A 58 17.99 -7.98 10.79
CA VAL A 58 18.53 -7.01 11.75
C VAL A 58 19.96 -6.61 11.39
N ALA A 59 20.84 -7.58 11.09
CA ALA A 59 22.21 -7.31 10.69
C ALA A 59 22.30 -6.49 9.39
N ALA A 60 21.38 -6.70 8.44
CA ALA A 60 21.29 -5.91 7.23
C ALA A 60 20.89 -4.46 7.50
N MET A 61 19.97 -4.22 8.44
CA MET A 61 19.63 -2.85 8.84
C MET A 61 20.76 -2.14 9.58
N GLU A 62 21.47 -2.84 10.48
CA GLU A 62 22.66 -2.28 11.13
C GLU A 62 23.73 -1.90 10.11
N TRP A 63 23.91 -2.73 9.09
CA TRP A 63 24.79 -2.42 7.96
C TRP A 63 24.29 -1.21 7.16
N ALA A 64 22.99 -1.13 6.84
CA ALA A 64 22.41 0.00 6.12
C ALA A 64 22.57 1.33 6.89
N ASP A 65 22.32 1.32 8.20
CA ASP A 65 22.53 2.45 9.10
C ASP A 65 24.00 2.90 9.11
N ARG A 66 24.94 1.95 9.21
CA ARG A 66 26.38 2.26 9.14
C ARG A 66 26.79 2.88 7.80
N MET A 67 26.11 2.52 6.72
CA MET A 67 26.36 3.05 5.38
C MET A 67 25.61 4.35 5.10
N GLY A 68 24.77 4.83 6.02
CA GLY A 68 24.03 6.08 5.88
C GLY A 68 22.79 5.99 4.99
N ALA A 69 22.10 4.84 4.98
CA ALA A 69 20.87 4.69 4.20
C ALA A 69 19.74 5.60 4.72
N ASP A 70 19.06 6.34 3.85
CA ASP A 70 17.89 7.15 4.24
C ASP A 70 16.58 6.35 4.25
N ILE A 71 16.43 5.43 3.30
CA ILE A 71 15.19 4.68 3.05
C ILE A 71 15.52 3.19 2.91
N ILE A 72 14.74 2.34 3.58
CA ILE A 72 14.82 0.88 3.47
C ILE A 72 13.55 0.37 2.79
N ASN A 73 13.69 -0.26 1.62
CA ASN A 73 12.61 -1.07 1.06
C ASN A 73 12.69 -2.51 1.59
N ASN A 74 11.63 -2.94 2.28
CA ASN A 74 11.45 -4.30 2.77
C ASN A 74 10.33 -5.02 2.00
N SER A 75 10.70 -5.88 1.06
CA SER A 75 9.77 -6.68 0.25
C SER A 75 9.60 -8.11 0.76
N LEU A 76 9.76 -8.32 2.08
CA LEU A 76 9.74 -9.58 2.82
C LEU A 76 8.83 -9.45 4.05
N GLY A 77 8.33 -10.55 4.60
CA GLY A 77 7.52 -10.50 5.82
C GLY A 77 7.38 -11.85 6.50
N TYR A 78 7.21 -11.83 7.81
CA TYR A 78 7.13 -13.02 8.66
C TYR A 78 5.72 -13.17 9.25
N THR A 79 5.13 -14.36 9.06
CA THR A 79 3.72 -14.66 9.35
C THR A 79 3.56 -16.00 10.10
N TYR A 80 2.71 -16.91 9.62
CA TYR A 80 2.21 -18.10 10.31
C TYR A 80 3.27 -19.16 10.64
N GLN A 81 4.47 -19.08 10.07
CA GLN A 81 5.57 -19.99 10.40
C GLN A 81 6.33 -19.56 11.66
N ARG A 82 6.13 -18.31 12.13
CA ARG A 82 6.95 -17.70 13.20
C ARG A 82 6.13 -17.01 14.28
N TYR A 83 4.94 -16.52 13.93
CA TYR A 83 4.12 -15.69 14.80
C TYR A 83 2.66 -16.12 14.74
N PHE A 84 1.91 -15.68 15.74
CA PHE A 84 0.45 -15.70 15.76
C PHE A 84 -0.12 -14.33 15.34
N PRO A 85 -1.35 -14.27 14.78
CA PRO A 85 -1.96 -13.00 14.39
C PRO A 85 -2.06 -11.98 15.54
N GLU A 86 -2.21 -12.46 16.78
CA GLU A 86 -2.26 -11.64 18.00
C GLU A 86 -0.93 -10.93 18.30
N GLU A 87 0.17 -11.41 17.73
CA GLU A 87 1.51 -10.84 17.88
C GLU A 87 1.83 -9.79 16.80
N MET A 88 0.92 -9.55 15.85
CA MET A 88 1.04 -8.48 14.85
C MET A 88 0.69 -7.12 15.45
N ASP A 89 1.36 -6.78 16.55
CA ASP A 89 1.17 -5.58 17.37
C ASP A 89 2.27 -4.53 17.15
N GLY A 90 3.22 -4.80 16.25
CA GLY A 90 4.33 -3.94 15.90
C GLY A 90 5.44 -3.88 16.96
N LYS A 91 5.39 -4.74 17.98
CA LYS A 91 6.30 -4.70 19.15
C LYS A 91 6.82 -6.08 19.56
N THR A 92 6.12 -7.15 19.20
CA THR A 92 6.47 -8.52 19.63
C THR A 92 7.66 -9.07 18.84
N SER A 93 7.60 -9.01 17.51
CA SER A 93 8.62 -9.60 16.66
C SER A 93 9.98 -8.88 16.73
N LEU A 94 11.06 -9.65 16.50
CA LEU A 94 12.42 -9.09 16.45
C LEU A 94 12.54 -8.02 15.37
N VAL A 95 11.99 -8.28 14.19
CA VAL A 95 12.07 -7.36 13.05
C VAL A 95 11.17 -6.12 13.20
N ALA A 96 10.00 -6.19 13.86
CA ALA A 96 9.20 -4.98 14.12
C ALA A 96 9.89 -4.06 15.14
N ARG A 97 10.44 -4.64 16.22
CA ARG A 97 11.25 -3.89 17.20
C ARG A 97 12.43 -3.19 16.53
N SER A 98 13.11 -3.91 15.65
CA SER A 98 14.28 -3.40 14.94
C SER A 98 13.88 -2.34 13.91
N ALA A 99 12.77 -2.50 13.19
CA ALA A 99 12.24 -1.50 12.28
C ALA A 99 11.91 -0.18 13.00
N ASN A 100 11.35 -0.27 14.21
CA ASN A 100 11.11 0.89 15.06
C ASN A 100 12.43 1.54 15.54
N ILE A 101 13.50 0.77 15.75
CA ILE A 101 14.84 1.32 16.04
C ILE A 101 15.38 2.06 14.82
N ALA A 102 15.34 1.45 13.63
CA ALA A 102 15.74 2.05 12.37
C ALA A 102 15.04 3.40 12.15
N ALA A 103 13.73 3.46 12.39
CA ALA A 103 12.97 4.70 12.32
C ALA A 103 13.43 5.75 13.34
N ARG A 104 13.73 5.37 14.59
CA ARG A 104 14.30 6.31 15.58
C ARG A 104 15.69 6.83 15.21
N LYS A 105 16.43 6.10 14.37
CA LYS A 105 17.74 6.54 13.85
C LYS A 105 17.63 7.45 12.62
N GLY A 106 16.42 7.73 12.13
CA GLY A 106 16.17 8.63 11.03
C GLY A 106 15.92 7.95 9.68
N MET A 107 15.95 6.62 9.60
CA MET A 107 15.67 5.90 8.36
C MET A 107 14.16 5.71 8.16
N LEU A 108 13.64 5.86 6.94
CA LEU A 108 12.27 5.48 6.61
C LEU A 108 12.23 4.01 6.16
N VAL A 109 11.63 3.14 6.98
CA VAL A 109 11.39 1.74 6.59
C VAL A 109 10.05 1.65 5.87
N ILE A 110 10.07 1.19 4.62
CA ILE A 110 8.90 0.98 3.77
C ILE A 110 8.74 -0.51 3.56
N SER A 111 7.61 -1.08 3.97
CA SER A 111 7.40 -2.53 3.96
C SER A 111 6.20 -2.94 3.12
N ALA A 112 6.34 -4.01 2.36
CA ALA A 112 5.21 -4.74 1.79
C ALA A 112 4.25 -5.20 2.91
N ALA A 113 2.95 -5.09 2.68
CA ALA A 113 1.94 -5.52 3.65
C ALA A 113 1.92 -7.06 3.86
N GLY A 114 2.32 -7.82 2.86
CA GLY A 114 2.18 -9.28 2.80
C GLY A 114 1.25 -9.73 1.67
N ASN A 115 1.31 -11.02 1.32
CA ASN A 115 0.52 -11.61 0.22
C ASN A 115 -0.48 -12.66 0.73
N GLU A 116 -0.93 -12.50 1.97
CA GLU A 116 -1.68 -13.51 2.69
C GLU A 116 -3.19 -13.28 2.69
N GLY A 117 -3.69 -12.28 1.95
CA GLY A 117 -5.08 -11.86 1.94
C GLY A 117 -6.11 -12.95 1.60
N THR A 118 -5.68 -14.02 0.92
CA THR A 118 -6.54 -15.16 0.55
C THR A 118 -6.33 -16.42 1.39
N ASN A 119 -5.28 -16.50 2.22
CA ASN A 119 -4.99 -17.71 2.99
C ASN A 119 -5.56 -17.62 4.42
N LYS A 120 -5.14 -18.50 5.33
CA LYS A 120 -5.65 -18.52 6.72
C LYS A 120 -5.14 -17.34 7.55
N TRP A 121 -3.98 -16.76 7.21
CA TRP A 121 -3.38 -15.65 7.94
C TRP A 121 -4.13 -14.34 7.69
N LYS A 122 -4.37 -13.98 6.42
CA LYS A 122 -5.14 -12.81 5.93
C LYS A 122 -4.56 -11.43 6.26
N THR A 123 -4.06 -11.27 7.48
CA THR A 123 -3.60 -10.00 8.00
C THR A 123 -2.18 -9.67 7.50
N ILE A 124 -1.73 -8.46 7.80
CA ILE A 124 -0.35 -8.03 7.58
C ILE A 124 0.66 -8.92 8.32
N GLY A 125 1.87 -9.01 7.79
CA GLY A 125 2.99 -9.66 8.47
C GLY A 125 3.91 -8.65 9.17
N SER A 126 4.88 -9.16 9.90
CA SER A 126 5.94 -8.35 10.49
C SER A 126 7.12 -8.19 9.53
N PRO A 127 7.75 -7.00 9.39
CA PRO A 127 7.61 -5.80 10.24
C PRO A 127 6.55 -4.78 9.76
N ALA A 128 5.67 -5.16 8.84
CA ALA A 128 4.64 -4.27 8.31
C ALA A 128 3.57 -3.86 9.35
N ASP A 129 3.50 -4.55 10.47
CA ASP A 129 2.70 -4.21 11.64
C ASP A 129 3.30 -3.09 12.51
N ALA A 130 4.60 -2.82 12.40
CA ALA A 130 5.28 -1.77 13.18
C ALA A 130 4.73 -0.37 12.89
N ASP A 131 4.52 0.42 13.95
CA ASP A 131 3.94 1.77 13.85
C ASP A 131 4.79 2.71 12.98
N SER A 132 6.10 2.72 13.18
CA SER A 132 6.99 3.63 12.47
C SER A 132 7.28 3.23 11.02
N VAL A 133 6.85 2.03 10.59
CA VAL A 133 7.00 1.55 9.21
C VAL A 133 5.92 2.15 8.31
N LEU A 134 6.28 2.54 7.09
CA LEU A 134 5.32 2.86 6.03
C LEU A 134 4.92 1.56 5.31
N THR A 135 3.76 1.03 5.63
CA THR A 135 3.29 -0.25 5.07
C THR A 135 2.48 -0.03 3.80
N VAL A 136 2.79 -0.82 2.76
CA VAL A 136 2.22 -0.66 1.42
C VAL A 136 1.39 -1.88 1.02
N GLY A 137 0.09 -1.65 0.83
CA GLY A 137 -0.86 -2.61 0.27
C GLY A 137 -0.79 -2.69 -1.25
N GLY A 138 -1.36 -3.76 -1.82
CA GLY A 138 -1.38 -4.02 -3.25
C GLY A 138 -2.77 -3.80 -3.85
N ILE A 139 -2.84 -3.04 -4.95
CA ILE A 139 -4.07 -2.84 -5.72
C ILE A 139 -3.95 -3.35 -7.16
N SER A 140 -5.10 -3.64 -7.77
CA SER A 140 -5.20 -3.96 -9.20
C SER A 140 -5.10 -2.68 -10.06
N PRO A 141 -4.22 -2.65 -11.07
CA PRO A 141 -4.03 -1.47 -11.91
C PRO A 141 -5.26 -1.07 -12.74
N ARG A 142 -6.19 -2.00 -13.00
CA ARG A 142 -7.38 -1.72 -13.83
C ARG A 142 -8.44 -0.87 -13.13
N ARG A 143 -8.62 -1.05 -11.81
CA ARG A 143 -9.76 -0.47 -11.08
C ARG A 143 -9.38 0.22 -9.78
N GLY A 144 -8.13 0.14 -9.35
CA GLY A 144 -7.69 0.65 -8.05
C GLY A 144 -8.18 -0.17 -6.87
N TYR A 145 -8.86 -1.29 -7.11
CA TYR A 145 -9.36 -2.18 -6.06
C TYR A 145 -8.22 -2.93 -5.38
N HIS A 146 -8.37 -3.17 -4.08
CA HIS A 146 -7.56 -4.08 -3.31
C HIS A 146 -7.33 -5.39 -4.06
N ALA A 147 -6.07 -5.76 -4.24
CA ALA A 147 -5.70 -7.03 -4.83
C ALA A 147 -6.02 -8.15 -3.84
N SER A 148 -6.67 -9.23 -4.27
CA SER A 148 -7.13 -10.29 -3.37
C SER A 148 -6.02 -10.90 -2.52
N PHE A 149 -4.80 -11.00 -3.06
CA PHE A 149 -3.64 -11.50 -2.32
C PHE A 149 -3.13 -10.51 -1.27
N SER A 150 -3.38 -9.21 -1.40
CA SER A 150 -2.77 -8.23 -0.49
C SER A 150 -3.26 -8.48 0.93
N SER A 151 -2.32 -8.59 1.86
CA SER A 151 -2.64 -8.57 3.28
C SER A 151 -3.23 -7.21 3.67
N TYR A 152 -4.11 -7.23 4.66
CA TYR A 152 -4.84 -6.06 5.13
C TYR A 152 -4.85 -6.00 6.65
N GLY A 153 -5.06 -4.82 7.22
CA GLY A 153 -5.14 -4.66 8.66
C GLY A 153 -6.53 -4.96 9.25
N PRO A 154 -6.81 -4.47 10.47
CA PRO A 154 -5.88 -3.74 11.31
C PRO A 154 -4.75 -4.62 11.86
N THR A 155 -3.77 -4.00 12.53
CA THR A 155 -2.88 -4.72 13.46
C THR A 155 -3.68 -5.38 14.59
N ALA A 156 -3.03 -6.26 15.36
CA ALA A 156 -3.64 -6.91 16.53
C ALA A 156 -4.19 -5.89 17.54
N ASP A 157 -3.47 -4.77 17.72
CA ASP A 157 -3.83 -3.62 18.57
C ASP A 157 -4.68 -2.55 17.86
N LYS A 158 -5.31 -2.92 16.73
CA LYS A 158 -6.31 -2.11 15.99
C LYS A 158 -5.79 -0.85 15.30
N ARG A 159 -4.48 -0.70 15.09
CA ARG A 159 -3.90 0.41 14.32
C ARG A 159 -4.18 0.26 12.82
N LEU A 160 -4.20 1.41 12.14
CA LEU A 160 -4.31 1.49 10.68
C LEU A 160 -3.08 0.89 10.00
N LYS A 161 -3.31 -0.18 9.25
CA LYS A 161 -2.40 -0.76 8.28
C LYS A 161 -3.22 -1.37 7.13
N PRO A 162 -2.70 -1.40 5.87
CA PRO A 162 -1.49 -0.70 5.43
C PRO A 162 -1.66 0.83 5.55
N ASN A 163 -0.56 1.57 5.48
CA ASN A 163 -0.60 3.04 5.52
C ASN A 163 -1.11 3.58 4.19
N VAL A 164 -0.60 3.05 3.08
CA VAL A 164 -0.95 3.45 1.70
C VAL A 164 -0.99 2.21 0.80
N SER A 165 -1.39 2.39 -0.45
CA SER A 165 -1.40 1.33 -1.46
C SER A 165 -0.67 1.74 -2.73
N ALA A 166 -0.16 0.75 -3.47
CA ALA A 166 0.37 0.93 -4.81
C ALA A 166 0.03 -0.29 -5.68
N TYR A 167 0.37 -0.23 -6.98
CA TYR A 167 0.08 -1.34 -7.89
C TYR A 167 0.77 -2.63 -7.43
N GLY A 168 -0.04 -3.66 -7.23
CA GLY A 168 0.41 -4.99 -6.85
C GLY A 168 0.63 -5.91 -8.05
N HIS A 169 0.28 -5.49 -9.26
CA HIS A 169 0.62 -6.17 -10.51
C HIS A 169 1.49 -5.23 -11.33
N VAL A 170 2.69 -5.68 -11.68
CA VAL A 170 3.71 -4.84 -12.33
C VAL A 170 4.40 -5.59 -13.46
N MET A 171 5.04 -4.85 -14.34
CA MET A 171 6.13 -5.36 -15.17
C MET A 171 7.43 -5.18 -14.39
N ALA A 172 8.22 -6.24 -14.24
CA ALA A 172 9.50 -6.22 -13.54
C ALA A 172 10.62 -6.81 -14.41
N ALA A 173 11.84 -6.34 -14.23
CA ALA A 173 13.03 -6.89 -14.89
C ALA A 173 13.63 -8.05 -14.09
N ASN A 174 14.11 -9.06 -14.80
CA ASN A 174 14.88 -10.17 -14.26
C ASN A 174 16.06 -10.49 -15.19
N GLN A 175 16.88 -11.48 -14.82
CA GLN A 175 18.07 -11.89 -15.60
C GLN A 175 17.77 -12.30 -17.07
N ARG A 176 16.51 -12.57 -17.42
CA ARG A 176 16.07 -13.01 -18.76
C ARG A 176 15.27 -11.94 -19.52
N GLY A 177 15.18 -10.72 -19.01
CA GLY A 177 14.40 -9.63 -19.61
C GLY A 177 13.27 -9.18 -18.68
N TYR A 178 12.06 -9.01 -19.20
CA TYR A 178 10.92 -8.46 -18.45
C TYR A 178 9.82 -9.50 -18.28
N THR A 179 9.17 -9.48 -17.13
CA THR A 179 8.05 -10.37 -16.83
C THR A 179 6.95 -9.62 -16.09
N GLN A 180 5.70 -9.97 -16.37
CA GLN A 180 4.60 -9.59 -15.50
C GLN A 180 4.69 -10.42 -14.22
N THR A 181 4.45 -9.78 -13.08
CA THR A 181 4.47 -10.40 -11.76
C THR A 181 3.51 -9.68 -10.82
N GLN A 182 3.23 -10.28 -9.67
CA GLN A 182 2.32 -9.73 -8.68
C GLN A 182 2.79 -9.95 -7.24
N GLY A 183 2.40 -9.05 -6.35
CA GLY A 183 2.72 -9.08 -4.93
C GLY A 183 2.91 -7.69 -4.34
N THR A 184 2.65 -7.55 -3.04
CA THR A 184 2.95 -6.32 -2.29
C THR A 184 4.45 -6.04 -2.22
N SER A 185 5.28 -7.07 -2.41
CA SER A 185 6.72 -6.97 -2.68
C SER A 185 7.08 -6.06 -3.85
N PHE A 186 6.15 -5.82 -4.79
CA PHE A 186 6.32 -4.89 -5.91
C PHE A 186 5.59 -3.57 -5.71
N SER A 187 4.61 -3.51 -4.80
CA SER A 187 3.96 -2.26 -4.40
C SER A 187 4.88 -1.40 -3.53
N SER A 188 5.55 -2.02 -2.55
CA SER A 188 6.53 -1.37 -1.66
C SER A 188 7.63 -0.59 -2.41
N PRO A 189 8.33 -1.16 -3.42
CA PRO A 189 9.38 -0.43 -4.13
C PRO A 189 8.87 0.72 -4.98
N LEU A 190 7.62 0.68 -5.47
CA LEU A 190 7.03 1.85 -6.15
C LEU A 190 6.90 3.04 -5.21
N VAL A 191 6.41 2.80 -3.98
CA VAL A 191 6.33 3.84 -2.94
C VAL A 191 7.73 4.23 -2.45
N THR A 192 8.69 3.30 -2.43
CA THR A 192 10.08 3.62 -2.07
C THR A 192 10.73 4.58 -3.05
N GLY A 193 10.59 4.34 -4.36
CA GLY A 193 11.11 5.31 -5.33
C GLY A 193 10.35 6.64 -5.29
N PHE A 194 9.04 6.63 -5.02
CA PHE A 194 8.30 7.88 -4.76
C PHE A 194 8.85 8.63 -3.55
N ALA A 195 9.13 7.93 -2.44
CA ALA A 195 9.72 8.51 -1.24
C ALA A 195 11.12 9.07 -1.49
N ALA A 196 11.95 8.39 -2.30
CA ALA A 196 13.28 8.88 -2.68
C ALA A 196 13.19 10.20 -3.48
N CYS A 197 12.27 10.30 -4.44
CA CYS A 197 12.05 11.55 -5.18
C CYS A 197 11.56 12.69 -4.27
N LEU A 198 10.69 12.40 -3.30
CA LEU A 198 10.22 13.39 -2.35
C LEU A 198 11.33 13.86 -1.40
N LEU A 199 12.21 12.95 -0.98
CA LEU A 199 13.36 13.28 -0.14
C LEU A 199 14.40 14.09 -0.91
N GLU A 200 14.65 13.77 -2.20
CA GLU A 200 15.48 14.60 -3.08
C GLU A 200 14.92 16.03 -3.19
N GLN A 201 13.60 16.17 -3.33
CA GLN A 201 12.93 17.47 -3.40
C GLN A 201 12.93 18.22 -2.06
N ASN A 202 12.92 17.49 -0.94
CA ASN A 202 12.77 18.05 0.41
C ASN A 202 13.82 17.42 1.37
N PRO A 203 15.11 17.73 1.20
CA PRO A 203 16.19 17.06 1.92
C PRO A 203 16.18 17.30 3.43
N ASP A 204 15.49 18.35 3.89
CA ASP A 204 15.36 18.69 5.31
C ASP A 204 14.24 17.91 6.03
N TRP A 205 13.43 17.12 5.30
CA TRP A 205 12.38 16.33 5.92
C TRP A 205 12.97 15.17 6.73
N THR A 206 12.50 15.04 7.96
CA THR A 206 12.69 13.83 8.75
C THR A 206 11.94 12.65 8.11
N ASN A 207 12.35 11.42 8.41
CA ASN A 207 11.62 10.22 8.00
C ASN A 207 10.13 10.21 8.42
N THR A 208 9.82 10.81 9.57
CA THR A 208 8.46 10.90 10.10
C THR A 208 7.63 11.91 9.28
N GLU A 209 8.22 13.04 8.92
CA GLU A 209 7.60 14.02 8.02
C GLU A 209 7.40 13.44 6.62
N LEU A 210 8.41 12.76 6.07
CA LEU A 210 8.31 12.09 4.77
C LEU A 210 7.19 11.04 4.77
N LYS A 211 7.14 10.17 5.78
CA LYS A 211 6.05 9.18 5.95
C LYS A 211 4.69 9.88 5.97
N LYS A 212 4.54 10.90 6.81
CA LYS A 212 3.28 11.65 6.96
C LYS A 212 2.86 12.32 5.65
N LYS A 213 3.80 12.93 4.93
CA LYS A 213 3.51 13.60 3.65
C LYS A 213 3.08 12.60 2.58
N ILE A 214 3.66 11.41 2.54
CA ILE A 214 3.21 10.33 1.65
C ILE A 214 1.76 9.93 1.99
N GLU A 215 1.42 9.76 3.27
CA GLU A 215 0.05 9.45 3.73
C GLU A 215 -0.95 10.57 3.38
N GLU A 216 -0.58 11.84 3.61
CA GLU A 216 -1.41 13.02 3.28
C GLU A 216 -1.67 13.16 1.77
N SER A 217 -0.72 12.69 0.95
CA SER A 217 -0.82 12.76 -0.52
C SER A 217 -1.70 11.67 -1.14
N ALA A 218 -2.19 10.72 -0.34
CA ALA A 218 -2.87 9.54 -0.84
C ALA A 218 -4.36 9.78 -1.10
N SER A 219 -4.89 9.07 -2.10
CA SER A 219 -6.21 9.33 -2.72
C SER A 219 -7.43 9.27 -1.79
N LEU A 220 -7.33 8.61 -0.63
CA LEU A 220 -8.40 8.51 0.34
C LEU A 220 -8.20 9.47 1.52
N HIS A 221 -7.03 10.07 1.71
CA HIS A 221 -6.75 10.94 2.85
C HIS A 221 -7.76 12.11 2.96
N PRO A 222 -8.28 12.45 4.16
CA PRO A 222 -7.95 11.89 5.49
C PRO A 222 -8.71 10.60 5.85
N TYR A 223 -9.52 10.06 4.94
CA TYR A 223 -10.23 8.79 5.11
C TYR A 223 -9.33 7.59 4.84
N PHE A 224 -9.70 6.44 5.39
CA PHE A 224 -8.99 5.18 5.17
C PHE A 224 -9.91 3.98 5.38
N ASP A 225 -9.47 2.84 4.85
CA ASP A 225 -9.92 1.51 5.24
C ASP A 225 -8.71 0.60 5.53
N TYR A 226 -8.95 -0.61 6.04
CA TYR A 226 -7.87 -1.53 6.39
C TYR A 226 -7.28 -2.30 5.22
N ALA A 227 -7.83 -2.18 4.01
CA ALA A 227 -7.35 -2.84 2.81
C ALA A 227 -6.46 -1.91 1.96
N HIS A 228 -6.85 -0.65 1.82
CA HIS A 228 -6.21 0.35 0.98
C HIS A 228 -5.35 1.35 1.78
N GLY A 229 -5.52 1.44 3.10
CA GLY A 229 -4.94 2.52 3.91
C GLY A 229 -5.53 3.86 3.48
N TYR A 230 -4.68 4.89 3.39
CA TYR A 230 -5.03 6.19 2.81
C TYR A 230 -5.12 6.18 1.27
N GLY A 231 -5.03 5.01 0.61
CA GLY A 231 -5.12 4.90 -0.84
C GLY A 231 -3.78 5.09 -1.53
N VAL A 232 -3.80 5.57 -2.78
CA VAL A 232 -2.58 5.67 -3.62
C VAL A 232 -1.96 7.07 -3.50
N PRO A 233 -0.69 7.21 -3.07
CA PRO A 233 0.03 8.49 -3.04
C PRO A 233 0.10 9.15 -4.41
N SER A 234 -0.02 10.48 -4.46
CA SER A 234 -0.03 11.24 -5.71
C SER A 234 1.04 12.31 -5.73
N ALA A 235 1.89 12.28 -6.76
CA ALA A 235 2.88 13.35 -7.01
C ALA A 235 2.22 14.71 -7.27
N LEU A 236 0.99 14.73 -7.82
CA LEU A 236 0.24 15.97 -8.04
C LEU A 236 0.00 16.72 -6.73
N TYR A 237 0.06 16.02 -5.60
CA TYR A 237 -0.10 16.64 -4.30
C TYR A 237 0.96 17.71 -4.01
N PHE A 238 2.18 17.46 -4.48
CA PHE A 238 3.34 18.29 -4.23
C PHE A 238 3.59 19.32 -5.34
N THR A 239 2.89 19.21 -6.47
CA THR A 239 3.00 20.14 -7.61
C THR A 239 1.84 21.13 -7.71
N GLY A 240 0.99 21.22 -6.69
CA GLY A 240 -0.10 22.20 -6.60
C GLY A 240 -1.30 21.92 -7.54
N HIS A 241 -1.40 20.73 -8.12
CA HIS A 241 -2.49 20.34 -9.00
C HIS A 241 -3.52 19.52 -8.22
N HIS A 242 -4.35 20.20 -7.44
CA HIS A 242 -5.39 19.57 -6.65
C HIS A 242 -6.77 19.97 -7.16
N ASP A 243 -7.53 18.99 -7.64
CA ASP A 243 -8.97 19.16 -7.75
C ASP A 243 -9.59 18.88 -6.37
N THR A 244 -9.63 19.89 -5.51
CA THR A 244 -10.21 19.81 -4.16
C THR A 244 -11.73 19.98 -4.16
N ALA A 245 -12.35 20.11 -5.33
CA ALA A 245 -13.79 20.31 -5.41
C ALA A 245 -14.51 19.03 -4.98
N SER A 246 -15.27 19.13 -3.88
CA SER A 246 -16.14 18.02 -3.45
C SER A 246 -17.00 17.56 -4.63
N THR A 247 -17.02 16.27 -4.92
CA THR A 247 -17.85 15.69 -5.99
C THR A 247 -19.29 15.46 -5.54
N PHE A 248 -19.58 15.62 -4.24
CA PHE A 248 -20.90 15.43 -3.64
C PHE A 248 -21.26 16.52 -2.61
N ARG A 249 -22.48 16.45 -2.09
CA ARG A 249 -23.01 17.23 -0.97
C ARG A 249 -23.76 16.30 -0.04
N LEU A 250 -23.68 16.55 1.27
CA LEU A 250 -24.51 15.90 2.27
C LEU A 250 -25.74 16.77 2.53
N LYS A 251 -26.92 16.15 2.50
CA LYS A 251 -28.17 16.72 2.99
C LYS A 251 -28.56 15.98 4.26
N LYS A 252 -29.10 16.70 5.23
CA LYS A 252 -29.73 16.10 6.40
C LYS A 252 -31.22 16.30 6.25
N GLU A 253 -31.98 15.21 6.21
CA GLU A 253 -33.43 15.21 6.10
C GLU A 253 -33.98 14.27 7.17
N ASP A 254 -34.76 14.80 8.11
CA ASP A 254 -35.27 14.08 9.27
C ASP A 254 -34.17 13.35 10.09
N GLN A 255 -34.27 12.02 10.23
CA GLN A 255 -33.29 11.14 10.86
C GLN A 255 -32.26 10.55 9.88
N GLU A 256 -32.28 10.97 8.61
CA GLU A 256 -31.43 10.42 7.56
C GLU A 256 -30.32 11.41 7.15
N LEU A 257 -29.11 10.88 6.93
CA LEU A 257 -28.05 11.59 6.21
C LEU A 257 -28.05 11.12 4.76
N LYS A 258 -28.10 12.08 3.84
CA LYS A 258 -28.45 11.92 2.44
C LYS A 258 -27.29 12.38 1.54
N VAL A 259 -26.66 11.50 0.76
CA VAL A 259 -25.51 11.85 -0.09
C VAL A 259 -25.92 12.12 -1.54
N GLN A 260 -25.65 13.32 -2.05
CA GLN A 260 -25.99 13.76 -3.41
C GLN A 260 -24.74 14.12 -4.22
N ILE A 261 -24.49 13.46 -5.35
CA ILE A 261 -23.41 13.81 -6.28
C ILE A 261 -23.74 15.12 -7.02
N LYS A 262 -22.75 15.96 -7.25
CA LYS A 262 -22.91 17.19 -8.05
C LYS A 262 -22.96 16.83 -9.53
N ASP A 263 -23.86 17.48 -10.27
CA ASP A 263 -24.12 17.19 -11.69
C ASP A 263 -22.85 17.22 -12.58
N ALA A 264 -21.87 18.07 -12.26
CA ALA A 264 -20.59 18.16 -12.97
C ALA A 264 -19.72 16.88 -12.90
N TYR A 265 -20.06 15.92 -12.03
CA TYR A 265 -19.33 14.67 -11.83
C TYR A 265 -20.18 13.44 -12.12
N TRP A 266 -21.29 13.61 -12.85
CA TRP A 266 -22.22 12.55 -13.24
C TRP A 266 -22.39 12.51 -14.76
N GLU A 267 -22.16 11.36 -15.38
CA GLU A 267 -22.39 11.14 -16.80
C GLU A 267 -23.69 10.34 -17.01
N PRO A 268 -24.63 10.78 -17.86
CA PRO A 268 -25.89 10.05 -18.12
C PRO A 268 -25.72 8.61 -18.63
N SER A 269 -24.52 8.25 -19.09
CA SER A 269 -24.16 6.90 -19.54
C SER A 269 -23.75 5.93 -18.41
N ASP A 270 -23.57 6.42 -17.17
CA ASP A 270 -23.33 5.58 -16.02
C ASP A 270 -24.61 4.80 -15.66
N THR A 271 -24.67 3.53 -16.05
CA THR A 271 -25.83 2.67 -15.80
C THR A 271 -25.95 2.28 -14.32
N ILE A 272 -27.17 2.50 -13.81
CA ILE A 272 -27.66 2.14 -12.47
C ILE A 272 -27.78 0.62 -12.39
N ASN A 273 -27.10 -0.02 -11.44
CA ASN A 273 -27.44 -1.39 -11.05
C ASN A 273 -28.44 -1.32 -9.87
N PRO A 274 -29.73 -1.63 -10.07
CA PRO A 274 -30.76 -1.49 -9.05
C PRO A 274 -30.70 -2.57 -7.94
N ASN A 275 -29.86 -3.61 -8.07
CA ASN A 275 -29.87 -4.77 -7.17
C ASN A 275 -28.72 -4.78 -6.15
N LEU A 276 -28.49 -3.69 -5.42
CA LEU A 276 -27.34 -3.61 -4.49
C LEU A 276 -27.67 -3.61 -3.00
N PHE A 277 -28.90 -3.95 -2.62
CA PHE A 277 -29.23 -4.40 -1.26
C PHE A 277 -30.38 -5.42 -1.29
N GLU A 278 -30.15 -6.62 -0.73
CA GLU A 278 -31.21 -7.44 -0.13
C GLU A 278 -31.00 -7.51 1.38
N ARG A 279 -32.12 -7.63 2.12
CA ARG A 279 -32.27 -7.42 3.57
C ARG A 279 -31.49 -8.37 4.49
N ASP A 280 -30.66 -9.27 3.96
CA ASP A 280 -30.02 -10.36 4.72
C ASP A 280 -28.50 -10.48 4.53
N GLY A 281 -27.84 -9.50 3.90
CA GLY A 281 -26.39 -9.32 4.06
C GLY A 281 -25.49 -10.28 3.27
N THR A 282 -25.96 -10.85 2.15
CA THR A 282 -25.09 -11.61 1.25
C THR A 282 -25.05 -10.99 -0.14
N ALA A 283 -23.88 -10.52 -0.59
CA ALA A 283 -23.67 -10.10 -1.98
C ALA A 283 -22.76 -11.10 -2.70
N LEU A 284 -23.33 -11.73 -3.74
CA LEU A 284 -22.63 -12.58 -4.71
C LEU A 284 -21.93 -11.69 -5.75
N PHE A 285 -20.60 -11.76 -5.81
CA PHE A 285 -19.82 -11.19 -6.91
C PHE A 285 -19.97 -12.07 -8.16
N GLN A 286 -20.75 -11.63 -9.14
CA GLN A 286 -20.51 -11.97 -10.54
C GLN A 286 -20.76 -10.75 -11.41
N SER A 287 -19.71 -10.24 -12.05
CA SER A 287 -19.85 -9.41 -13.25
C SER A 287 -18.94 -9.95 -14.34
N ASN A 288 -19.54 -10.23 -15.49
CA ASN A 288 -18.90 -10.72 -16.70
C ASN A 288 -17.68 -9.86 -17.07
N ILE A 289 -16.54 -10.53 -17.26
CA ILE A 289 -15.18 -9.96 -17.34
C ILE A 289 -14.86 -9.29 -18.71
N LEU A 290 -15.81 -9.21 -19.65
CA LEU A 290 -15.47 -9.00 -21.06
C LEU A 290 -15.66 -7.60 -21.65
N ASN A 291 -15.99 -6.56 -20.87
CA ASN A 291 -16.01 -5.20 -21.43
C ASN A 291 -14.81 -4.36 -20.94
N PRO A 292 -13.81 -4.07 -21.80
CA PRO A 292 -12.68 -3.25 -21.44
C PRO A 292 -13.17 -1.79 -21.29
N ASN A 293 -13.36 -1.34 -20.05
CA ASN A 293 -13.55 0.09 -19.82
C ASN A 293 -12.23 0.79 -20.21
N PRO A 294 -12.27 1.83 -21.07
CA PRO A 294 -11.09 2.61 -21.37
C PRO A 294 -10.60 3.30 -20.09
N ILE A 295 -9.27 3.35 -19.95
CA ILE A 295 -8.56 4.10 -18.92
C ILE A 295 -9.07 5.55 -18.99
N GLY A 296 -9.85 6.01 -18.01
CA GLY A 296 -10.32 7.41 -17.97
C GLY A 296 -11.69 7.67 -17.34
N GLN A 297 -12.61 6.71 -17.27
CA GLN A 297 -13.90 6.97 -16.60
C GLN A 297 -13.78 6.81 -15.07
N LYS A 298 -13.70 7.94 -14.36
CA LYS A 298 -13.86 8.02 -12.90
C LYS A 298 -15.32 7.73 -12.56
N ARG A 299 -15.63 6.52 -12.10
CA ARG A 299 -16.92 6.26 -11.46
C ARG A 299 -16.80 6.68 -9.99
N PRO A 300 -17.57 7.67 -9.51
CA PRO A 300 -17.45 8.12 -8.13
C PRO A 300 -17.84 6.98 -7.17
N LEU A 301 -16.96 6.70 -6.22
CA LEU A 301 -17.23 5.84 -5.08
C LEU A 301 -17.40 6.75 -3.87
N LEU A 302 -18.47 6.54 -3.11
CA LEU A 302 -18.64 7.19 -1.82
C LEU A 302 -17.99 6.30 -0.76
N TYR A 303 -16.94 6.83 -0.13
CA TYR A 303 -16.33 6.24 1.03
C TYR A 303 -16.90 6.95 2.26
N TYR A 304 -17.47 6.19 3.19
CA TYR A 304 -17.73 6.72 4.53
C TYR A 304 -17.19 5.76 5.57
N HIS A 305 -16.75 6.34 6.68
CA HIS A 305 -16.30 5.58 7.83
C HIS A 305 -16.80 6.20 9.13
N ILE A 306 -16.98 5.35 10.14
CA ILE A 306 -17.34 5.74 11.49
C ILE A 306 -16.20 5.30 12.38
N GLN A 307 -15.57 6.26 13.04
CA GLN A 307 -14.53 6.01 14.03
C GLN A 307 -15.12 6.10 15.43
N ASN A 308 -14.61 5.28 16.36
CA ASN A 308 -14.88 5.48 17.79
C ASN A 308 -13.97 6.58 18.37
N ALA A 309 -14.21 6.94 19.64
CA ALA A 309 -13.44 7.98 20.33
C ALA A 309 -11.92 7.68 20.44
N ALA A 310 -11.52 6.42 20.26
CA ALA A 310 -10.10 6.01 20.22
C ALA A 310 -9.50 6.04 18.80
N GLY A 311 -10.26 6.50 17.80
CA GLY A 311 -9.82 6.59 16.40
C GLY A 311 -9.92 5.27 15.61
N TYR A 312 -10.44 4.20 16.20
CA TYR A 312 -10.60 2.91 15.52
C TYR A 312 -11.83 2.90 14.63
N LEU A 313 -11.72 2.23 13.48
CA LEU A 313 -12.82 2.04 12.53
C LEU A 313 -13.88 1.08 13.10
N ASN A 314 -15.06 1.61 13.42
CA ASN A 314 -16.24 0.81 13.81
C ASN A 314 -16.99 0.28 12.59
N LYS A 315 -17.14 1.12 11.55
CA LYS A 315 -17.84 0.79 10.29
C LYS A 315 -17.13 1.49 9.14
N TYR A 316 -16.97 0.81 8.02
CA TYR A 316 -16.56 1.40 6.76
C TYR A 316 -17.39 0.81 5.64
N SER A 317 -17.72 1.62 4.64
CA SER A 317 -18.43 1.16 3.46
C SER A 317 -17.94 1.90 2.23
N VAL A 318 -17.87 1.16 1.12
CA VAL A 318 -17.63 1.71 -0.21
C VAL A 318 -18.93 1.57 -0.97
N ILE A 319 -19.67 2.66 -1.08
CA ILE A 319 -20.91 2.68 -1.84
C ILE A 319 -20.55 3.09 -3.26
N ARG A 320 -20.83 2.20 -4.22
CA ARG A 320 -20.86 2.61 -5.61
C ARG A 320 -21.98 3.61 -5.76
N VAL A 321 -21.65 4.82 -6.25
CA VAL A 321 -22.68 5.80 -6.52
C VAL A 321 -23.48 5.30 -7.72
N THR A 322 -24.68 4.81 -7.46
CA THR A 322 -25.59 4.29 -8.49
C THR A 322 -26.83 5.16 -8.66
N GLN A 323 -27.02 6.22 -7.87
CA GLN A 323 -28.22 7.06 -7.92
C GLN A 323 -27.89 8.53 -7.65
N THR A 324 -28.68 9.42 -8.28
CA THR A 324 -28.72 10.86 -8.01
C THR A 324 -29.53 11.20 -6.76
N ASN A 325 -30.37 10.27 -6.33
CA ASN A 325 -31.18 10.41 -5.13
C ASN A 325 -30.33 10.18 -3.89
N PRO A 326 -30.60 10.94 -2.83
CA PRO A 326 -29.78 10.84 -1.65
C PRO A 326 -29.85 9.47 -0.97
N LEU A 327 -28.68 8.86 -0.75
CA LEU A 327 -28.52 7.63 0.03
C LEU A 327 -28.75 7.89 1.52
N SER A 328 -29.74 7.23 2.11
CA SER A 328 -29.94 7.19 3.57
C SER A 328 -28.95 6.21 4.22
N ILE A 329 -28.33 6.61 5.33
CA ILE A 329 -27.43 5.78 6.13
C ILE A 329 -28.06 5.62 7.52
N ASP A 330 -28.61 4.43 7.78
CA ASP A 330 -29.05 3.98 9.11
C ASP A 330 -27.89 3.59 10.04
#